data_AF-A0A368GYH4-F1
#
_entry.id   AF-A0A368GYH4-F1
#
_cell.length_a   1.000
_cell.length_b   1.000
_cell.length_c   1.000
_cell.angle_alpha   90.00
_cell.angle_beta   90.00
_cell.angle_gamma   90.00
#
_symmetry.space_group_name_H-M   'P 1'
#
loop_
_entity.id
_entity.type
_entity.pdbx_description
1 polymer ?
#
loop_
_entity_poly.entity_id
_entity_poly.type
_entity_poly.pdbx_seq_one_letter_code
_entity_poly.pdbx_strand_id
1 'polypeptide(L)'
;MMNAKICRCHDDQKVLDACVEEKLHLTRPKLGYFSKLHVYESAHPPPVVKQRDYKAEAAKVLAELPEDYHLREDFRKYNDWRYNIVES
;
A
#
# COMPACT_ATOMS: atom_id res chain seq x y z
N MET A 1 4.60 28.45 -10.31
CA MET A 1 4.91 27.03 -10.00
C MET A 1 6.20 26.66 -10.71
N MET A 2 7.31 26.51 -9.99
CA MET A 2 8.56 26.04 -10.58
C MET A 2 8.44 24.52 -10.82
N ASN A 3 8.38 24.11 -12.07
CA ASN A 3 8.51 22.70 -12.47
C ASN A 3 9.91 22.21 -12.05
N ALA A 4 9.97 21.41 -10.98
CA ALA A 4 11.20 20.87 -10.39
C ALA A 4 11.83 19.79 -11.28
N LYS A 5 12.41 20.19 -12.41
CA LYS A 5 13.36 19.33 -13.14
C LYS A 5 14.72 19.45 -12.46
N ILE A 6 15.06 18.47 -11.63
CA ILE A 6 16.37 18.36 -10.95
C ILE A 6 17.55 18.45 -11.94
N CYS A 7 17.31 18.07 -13.21
CA CYS A 7 18.28 18.14 -14.29
C CYS A 7 18.84 19.55 -14.57
N ARG A 8 18.17 20.62 -14.12
CA ARG A 8 18.67 22.00 -14.29
C ARG A 8 19.51 22.49 -13.10
N CYS A 9 19.57 21.73 -12.01
CA CYS A 9 20.18 22.14 -10.75
C CYS A 9 21.38 21.23 -10.39
N HIS A 10 22.02 20.61 -11.39
CA HIS A 10 23.13 19.68 -11.15
C HIS A 10 24.36 20.37 -10.54
N ASP A 11 24.64 21.62 -10.92
CA ASP A 11 25.77 22.39 -10.38
C ASP A 11 25.56 22.72 -8.89
N ASP A 12 24.38 23.24 -8.54
CA ASP A 12 24.01 23.53 -7.15
C ASP A 12 23.95 22.24 -6.31
N GLN A 13 23.44 21.15 -6.88
CA GLN A 13 23.39 19.84 -6.23
C GLN A 13 24.79 19.33 -5.88
N LYS A 14 25.78 19.53 -6.76
CA LYS A 14 27.16 19.10 -6.49
C LYS A 14 27.77 19.87 -5.31
N VAL A 15 27.53 21.18 -5.23
CA VAL A 15 28.02 22.02 -4.13
C VAL A 15 27.39 21.60 -2.80
N LEU A 16 26.09 21.33 -2.80
CA LEU A 16 25.38 20.86 -1.62
C LEU A 16 25.85 19.46 -1.18
N ASP A 17 25.93 18.51 -2.12
CA ASP A 17 26.35 17.13 -1.86
C ASP A 17 27.76 17.11 -1.23
N ALA A 18 28.69 17.94 -1.73
CA ALA A 18 30.04 18.06 -1.16
C ALA A 18 30.03 18.64 0.27
N CYS A 19 29.27 19.70 0.52
CA CYS A 19 29.16 20.29 1.86
C CYS A 19 28.57 19.31 2.88
N VAL A 20 27.56 18.53 2.47
CA VAL A 20 26.92 17.52 3.32
C VAL A 20 27.87 16.36 3.62
N GLU A 21 28.65 15.91 2.64
CA GLU A 21 29.64 14.86 2.83
C GLU A 21 30.76 15.31 3.79
N GLU A 22 31.24 16.55 3.66
CA GLU A 22 32.29 17.10 4.51
C GLU A 22 31.85 17.36 5.95
N LYS A 23 30.64 17.89 6.17
CA LYS A 23 30.18 18.36 7.49
C LYS A 23 29.35 17.34 8.25
N LEU A 24 28.60 16.51 7.54
CA LEU A 24 27.66 15.55 8.13
C LEU A 24 28.09 14.11 7.88
N HIS A 25 29.11 13.87 7.06
CA HIS A 25 29.59 12.53 6.70
C HIS A 25 28.48 11.65 6.10
N LEU A 26 27.52 12.28 5.41
CA LEU A 26 26.42 11.60 4.74
C LEU A 26 26.72 11.54 3.24
N THR A 27 26.72 10.34 2.68
CA THR A 27 26.89 10.14 1.23
C THR A 27 25.54 10.06 0.54
N ARG A 28 25.42 10.68 -0.64
CA ARG A 28 24.21 10.60 -1.45
C ARG A 28 23.92 9.15 -1.90
N PRO A 29 22.73 8.59 -1.64
CA PRO A 29 22.40 7.23 -2.06
C PRO A 29 22.37 7.08 -3.58
N LYS A 30 22.74 5.88 -4.06
CA LYS A 30 22.72 5.54 -5.49
C LYS A 30 21.30 5.60 -6.06
N LEU A 31 21.21 5.82 -7.36
CA LEU A 31 19.93 5.77 -8.08
C LEU A 31 19.22 4.43 -7.81
N GLY A 32 17.94 4.50 -7.47
CA GLY A 32 17.12 3.34 -7.13
C GLY A 32 17.26 2.85 -5.69
N TYR A 33 18.11 3.45 -4.85
CA TYR A 33 18.18 3.12 -3.42
C TYR A 33 16.81 3.21 -2.74
N PHE A 34 16.07 4.29 -3.00
CA PHE A 34 14.73 4.52 -2.44
C PHE A 34 13.62 3.71 -3.12
N SER A 35 13.90 3.11 -4.28
CA SER A 35 12.95 2.25 -4.98
C SER A 35 13.01 0.80 -4.51
N LYS A 36 14.03 0.43 -3.73
CA LYS A 36 14.17 -0.90 -3.15
C LYS A 36 13.35 -1.00 -1.86
N LEU A 37 12.73 -2.16 -1.64
CA LEU A 37 12.07 -2.47 -0.38
C LEU A 37 13.13 -2.60 0.72
N HIS A 38 13.02 -1.76 1.74
CA HIS A 38 13.84 -1.83 2.94
C HIS A 38 13.04 -2.50 4.06
N VAL A 39 13.60 -3.55 4.64
CA VAL A 39 13.01 -4.21 5.82
C VAL A 39 13.60 -3.56 7.05
N TYR A 40 12.74 -3.07 7.94
CA TYR A 40 13.14 -2.50 9.22
C TYR A 40 12.75 -3.45 10.35
N GLU A 41 13.68 -3.75 11.25
CA GLU A 41 13.41 -4.52 12.45
C GLU A 41 12.79 -3.59 13.50
N SER A 42 11.48 -3.74 13.73
CA SER A 42 10.80 -3.02 14.80
C SER A 42 10.92 -3.79 16.12
N ALA A 43 11.19 -3.08 17.22
CA ALA A 43 11.12 -3.67 18.56
C ALA A 43 9.70 -4.11 18.96
N HIS A 44 8.68 -3.55 18.30
CA HIS A 44 7.29 -3.87 18.55
C HIS A 44 6.85 -5.10 17.78
N PRO A 45 5.99 -5.95 18.37
CA PRO A 45 5.43 -7.10 17.67
C PRO A 45 4.54 -6.62 16.51
N PRO A 46 4.38 -7.46 15.47
CA PRO A 46 3.48 -7.15 14.36
C PRO A 46 2.05 -6.96 14.86
N PRO A 47 1.26 -6.06 14.25
CA PRO A 47 -0.12 -5.83 14.62
C PRO A 47 -0.95 -7.10 14.41
N VAL A 48 -1.85 -7.39 15.35
CA VAL A 48 -2.77 -8.52 15.24
C VAL A 48 -3.72 -8.27 14.08
N VAL A 49 -3.71 -9.16 13.09
CA VAL A 49 -4.62 -9.09 11.95
C VAL A 49 -6.04 -9.41 12.42
N LYS A 50 -6.91 -8.40 12.44
CA LYS A 50 -8.34 -8.59 12.69
C LYS A 50 -9.03 -9.04 11.39
N GLN A 51 -9.07 -10.34 11.15
CA GLN A 51 -9.89 -10.89 10.06
C GLN A 51 -11.34 -11.00 10.54
N ARG A 52 -12.25 -10.26 9.88
CA ARG A 52 -13.69 -10.41 10.11
C ARG A 52 -14.22 -11.56 9.28
N ASP A 53 -14.97 -12.46 9.89
CA ASP A 53 -15.68 -13.51 9.17
C ASP A 53 -17.00 -12.97 8.65
N TYR A 54 -16.95 -12.38 7.45
CA TYR A 54 -18.12 -11.82 6.79
C TYR A 54 -19.21 -12.86 6.51
N LYS A 55 -18.88 -14.16 6.40
CA LYS A 55 -19.88 -15.21 6.17
C LYS A 55 -20.68 -15.49 7.44
N ALA A 56 -20.00 -15.56 8.58
CA ALA A 56 -20.66 -15.73 9.87
C ALA A 56 -21.52 -14.51 10.24
N GLU A 57 -21.08 -13.30 9.89
CA GLU A 57 -21.88 -12.09 10.07
C GLU A 57 -23.11 -12.07 9.14
N ALA A 58 -22.93 -12.39 7.85
CA ALA A 58 -24.02 -12.45 6.89
C ALA A 58 -25.07 -13.51 7.25
N ALA A 59 -24.66 -14.70 7.71
CA ALA A 59 -25.58 -15.76 8.11
C ALA A 59 -26.53 -15.32 9.25
N LYS A 60 -26.07 -14.47 10.18
CA LYS A 60 -26.93 -13.91 11.23
C LYS A 60 -27.96 -12.95 10.67
N VAL A 61 -27.53 -12.05 9.78
CA VAL A 61 -28.42 -11.09 9.11
C VAL A 61 -29.46 -11.82 8.26
N LEU A 62 -29.06 -12.88 7.54
CA LEU A 62 -29.97 -13.70 6.74
C LEU A 62 -31.00 -14.46 7.59
N ALA A 63 -30.65 -14.86 8.81
CA ALA A 63 -31.57 -15.53 9.72
C ALA A 63 -32.64 -14.58 10.30
N GLU A 64 -32.34 -13.29 10.42
CA GLU A 64 -33.27 -12.25 10.91
C GLU A 64 -34.28 -11.81 9.84
N LEU A 65 -34.01 -12.08 8.56
CA LEU A 65 -34.87 -11.67 7.45
C LEU A 65 -36.08 -12.60 7.28
N PRO A 66 -37.28 -12.07 6.92
CA PRO A 66 -38.43 -12.87 6.55
C PRO A 66 -38.12 -13.87 5.43
N GLU A 67 -38.83 -15.00 5.39
CA GLU A 67 -38.61 -16.07 4.40
C GLU A 67 -38.83 -15.60 2.95
N ASP A 68 -39.74 -14.66 2.73
CA ASP A 68 -40.08 -14.10 1.41
C ASP A 68 -39.31 -12.81 1.09
N TYR A 69 -38.18 -12.56 1.76
CA TYR A 69 -37.39 -11.36 1.52
C TYR A 69 -36.47 -11.55 0.31
N HIS A 70 -36.66 -10.70 -0.70
CA HIS A 70 -35.94 -10.69 -1.99
C HIS A 70 -34.39 -10.57 -1.92
N LEU A 71 -33.80 -10.38 -0.74
CA LEU A 71 -32.33 -10.37 -0.51
C LEU A 71 -31.84 -11.55 0.34
N ARG A 72 -32.67 -12.55 0.61
CA ARG A 72 -32.30 -13.77 1.36
C ARG A 72 -31.39 -14.69 0.55
N GLU A 73 -31.45 -14.62 -0.77
CA GLU A 73 -30.50 -15.27 -1.67
C GLU A 73 -29.27 -14.37 -1.85
N ASP A 74 -28.08 -14.87 -1.50
CA ASP A 74 -26.81 -14.18 -1.67
C ASP A 74 -26.49 -13.98 -3.16
N PHE A 75 -27.11 -13.00 -3.82
CA PHE A 75 -26.89 -12.73 -5.26
C PHE A 75 -25.50 -12.16 -5.57
N ARG A 76 -24.72 -11.78 -4.55
CA ARG A 76 -23.36 -11.31 -4.76
C ARG A 76 -22.40 -12.50 -4.68
N LYS A 77 -22.21 -13.20 -5.81
CA LYS A 77 -21.02 -14.03 -6.04
C LYS A 77 -19.77 -13.19 -5.80
N TYR A 78 -19.31 -13.14 -4.55
CA TYR A 78 -18.22 -12.27 -4.09
C TYR A 78 -16.88 -12.54 -4.82
N ASN A 79 -16.77 -13.66 -5.54
CA ASN A 79 -15.60 -14.03 -6.32
C ASN A 79 -15.74 -13.84 -7.85
N ASP A 80 -16.92 -13.54 -8.41
CA ASP A 80 -17.06 -13.47 -9.88
C ASP A 80 -16.27 -12.30 -10.50
N TRP A 81 -16.12 -11.19 -9.77
CA TRP A 81 -15.35 -10.03 -10.25
C TRP A 81 -13.83 -10.28 -10.30
N ARG A 82 -13.32 -11.30 -9.59
CA ARG A 82 -11.88 -11.64 -9.56
C ARG A 82 -11.44 -12.56 -10.71
N TYR A 83 -12.36 -13.22 -11.39
CA TYR A 83 -12.03 -14.15 -12.47
C TYR A 83 -11.67 -13.47 -13.80
N ASN A 84 -11.88 -12.15 -13.94
CA ASN A 84 -11.63 -11.43 -15.20
C ASN A 84 -10.27 -10.69 -15.26
N ILE A 85 -9.32 -10.94 -14.35
CA ILE A 85 -8.03 -10.22 -14.32
C ILE A 85 -6.86 -11.04 -14.91
N VAL A 86 -7.08 -12.28 -15.35
CA VAL A 86 -6.07 -13.06 -16.08
C VAL A 86 -6.68 -13.61 -17.37
N GLU A 87 -6.88 -12.73 -18.35
CA GLU A 87 -6.84 -13.03 -19.79
C GLU A 87 -6.96 -11.72 -20.60
N SER A 88 -5.88 -10.93 -20.65
CA SER A 88 -5.40 -10.20 -21.86
C SER A 88 -4.01 -9.60 -21.60
#